data_AF-A0A1W9H0F7-F1
#
_entry.id   AF-A0A1W9H0F7-F1
#
_cell.length_a   1.000
_cell.length_b   1.000
_cell.length_c   1.000
_cell.angle_alpha   90.00
_cell.angle_beta   90.00
_cell.angle_gamma   90.00
#
_symmetry.space_group_name_H-M   'P 1'
#
loop_
_entity.id
_entity.type
_entity.pdbx_description
1 polymer ?
#
loop_
_entity_poly.entity_id
_entity_poly.type
_entity_poly.pdbx_seq_one_letter_code
_entity_poly.pdbx_strand_id
1 'polypeptide(L)'
;MLNEFFEQIAVYFETVPLWPFLIFGFLGVVALMIDIVNRKRRTYAIENFRATIEEELADMYPVHKRWPKNINHYLTVRLPEMHQNFEVLRVFIPQKNLPEYNADWNNFRDFCRNLTDEKIAAAEQSPVSGQPPSNEPDPKEVFHKLIENLLKHTHFK
;
A
#
# COMPACT_ATOMS: atom_id res chain seq x y z
N MET A 1 -5.04 61.87 13.62
CA MET A 1 -5.31 60.89 12.54
C MET A 1 -4.48 59.62 12.66
N LEU A 2 -3.16 59.59 12.35
CA LEU A 2 -2.38 58.34 12.44
C LEU A 2 -2.21 57.85 13.89
N ASN A 3 -1.89 58.77 14.83
CA ASN A 3 -1.75 58.44 16.26
C ASN A 3 -3.06 57.96 16.89
N GLU A 4 -4.17 58.66 16.65
CA GLU A 4 -5.49 58.26 17.17
C GLU A 4 -5.90 56.87 16.65
N PHE A 5 -5.57 56.54 15.40
CA PHE A 5 -5.85 55.21 14.83
C PHE A 5 -5.04 54.10 15.52
N PHE A 6 -3.74 54.34 15.80
CA PHE A 6 -2.91 53.39 16.54
C PHE A 6 -3.30 53.27 18.02
N GLU A 7 -3.67 54.37 18.67
CA GLU A 7 -4.18 54.37 20.04
C GLU A 7 -5.50 53.60 20.15
N GLN A 8 -6.40 53.76 19.19
CA GLN A 8 -7.68 53.04 19.16
C GLN A 8 -7.48 51.53 18.95
N ILE A 9 -6.50 51.13 18.14
CA ILE A 9 -6.09 49.72 17.96
C ILE A 9 -5.47 49.17 19.26
N ALA A 10 -4.64 49.95 19.95
CA ALA A 10 -4.00 49.53 21.19
C ALA A 10 -5.02 49.25 22.31
N VAL A 11 -5.99 50.15 22.49
CA VAL A 11 -7.09 49.99 23.46
C VAL A 11 -7.99 48.80 23.11
N TYR A 12 -8.19 48.52 21.82
CA TYR A 12 -8.92 47.34 21.37
C TYR A 12 -8.20 46.03 21.76
N PHE A 13 -6.87 45.98 21.64
CA PHE A 13 -6.09 44.81 22.05
C PHE A 13 -5.95 44.66 23.58
N GLU A 14 -6.07 45.74 24.36
CA GLU A 14 -6.16 45.68 25.83
C GLU A 14 -7.49 45.11 26.33
N THR A 15 -8.58 45.38 25.61
CA THR A 15 -9.94 44.99 26.02
C THR A 15 -10.37 43.65 25.45
N VAL A 16 -9.83 43.25 24.30
CA VAL A 16 -10.21 42.00 23.61
C VAL A 16 -9.26 40.87 24.00
N PRO A 17 -9.79 39.72 24.46
CA PRO A 17 -8.96 38.55 24.72
C PRO A 17 -8.27 38.08 23.43
N LEU A 18 -6.94 38.20 23.36
CA LEU A 18 -6.11 37.72 22.24
C LEU A 18 -5.84 36.20 22.26
N TRP A 19 -6.08 35.56 23.40
CA TRP A 19 -5.84 34.12 23.60
C TRP A 19 -6.54 33.20 22.58
N PRO A 20 -7.73 33.49 22.02
CA PRO A 20 -8.34 32.65 20.98
C PRO A 20 -7.48 32.59 19.71
N PHE A 21 -6.90 33.71 19.27
CA PHE A 21 -6.02 33.74 18.09
C PHE A 21 -4.74 32.95 18.32
N LEU A 22 -4.19 32.98 19.53
CA LEU A 22 -3.04 32.14 19.90
C LEU A 22 -3.40 30.65 19.86
N ILE A 23 -4.59 30.26 20.35
CA ILE A 23 -5.09 28.88 20.26
C ILE A 23 -5.28 28.48 18.80
N PHE A 24 -5.97 29.28 17.99
CA PHE A 24 -6.18 28.96 16.58
C PHE A 24 -4.87 28.90 15.79
N GLY A 25 -3.93 29.80 16.06
CA GLY A 25 -2.58 29.77 15.49
C GLY A 25 -1.84 28.49 15.86
N PHE A 26 -1.85 28.11 17.14
CA PHE A 26 -1.23 26.88 17.61
C PHE A 26 -1.88 25.62 16.99
N LEU A 27 -3.21 25.55 16.97
CA LEU A 27 -3.95 24.46 16.34
C LEU A 27 -3.64 24.36 14.84
N GLY A 28 -3.49 25.50 14.16
CA GLY A 28 -3.07 25.56 12.76
C GLY A 28 -1.68 24.95 12.55
N VAL A 29 -0.70 25.32 13.37
CA VAL A 29 0.66 24.76 13.29
C VAL A 29 0.66 23.25 13.57
N VAL A 30 -0.08 22.80 14.58
CA VAL A 30 -0.21 21.38 14.91
C VAL A 30 -0.86 20.61 13.77
N ALA A 31 -1.91 21.14 13.16
CA ALA A 31 -2.58 20.52 12.01
C ALA A 31 -1.63 20.34 10.82
N LEU A 32 -0.84 21.38 10.50
CA LEU A 32 0.18 21.30 9.45
C LEU A 32 1.26 20.26 9.76
N MET A 33 1.73 20.19 11.00
CA MET A 33 2.72 19.19 11.41
C MET A 33 2.18 17.76 11.28
N ILE A 34 0.94 17.52 11.71
CA ILE A 34 0.29 16.20 11.59
C ILE A 34 0.16 15.82 10.12
N ASP A 35 -0.24 16.74 9.25
CA ASP A 35 -0.36 16.47 7.82
C ASP A 35 0.99 16.10 7.18
N ILE A 36 2.05 16.85 7.52
CA ILE A 36 3.42 16.55 7.05
C ILE A 36 3.87 15.16 7.51
N VAL A 37 3.65 14.81 8.78
CA VAL A 37 4.03 13.52 9.34
C VAL A 37 3.23 12.38 8.68
N ASN A 38 1.92 12.55 8.52
CA ASN A 38 1.07 11.56 7.88
C ASN A 38 1.44 11.34 6.41
N ARG A 39 1.77 12.41 5.69
CA ARG A 39 2.25 12.32 4.31
C ARG A 39 3.55 11.53 4.22
N LYS A 40 4.51 11.78 5.13
CA LYS A 40 5.76 11.01 5.20
C LYS A 40 5.52 9.53 5.55
N ARG A 41 4.67 9.25 6.54
CA ARG A 41 4.32 7.87 6.93
C ARG A 41 3.65 7.11 5.80
N ARG A 42 2.77 7.76 5.04
CA ARG A 42 2.14 7.18 3.84
C ARG A 42 3.18 6.83 2.78
N THR A 43 4.10 7.74 2.46
CA THR A 43 5.18 7.47 1.49
C THR A 43 6.03 6.28 1.95
N TYR A 44 6.43 6.26 3.22
CA TYR A 44 7.20 5.15 3.78
C TYR A 44 6.44 3.82 3.71
N ALA A 45 5.14 3.80 4.05
CA ALA A 45 4.31 2.59 3.95
C ALA A 45 4.21 2.07 2.51
N ILE A 46 4.10 2.97 1.53
CA ILE A 46 4.10 2.61 0.11
C ILE A 46 5.45 2.01 -0.29
N GLU A 47 6.55 2.70 0.01
CA GLU A 47 7.91 2.25 -0.33
C GLU A 47 8.22 0.90 0.31
N ASN A 48 7.90 0.73 1.60
CA ASN A 48 8.15 -0.51 2.33
C ASN A 48 7.33 -1.68 1.77
N PHE A 49 6.05 -1.44 1.42
CA PHE A 49 5.21 -2.46 0.80
C PHE A 49 5.75 -2.93 -0.55
N ARG A 50 6.22 -2.00 -1.40
CA ARG A 50 6.82 -2.32 -2.70
C ARG A 50 8.14 -3.07 -2.54
N ALA A 51 9.02 -2.57 -1.67
CA ALA A 51 10.31 -3.19 -1.38
C ALA A 51 10.12 -4.62 -0.85
N THR A 52 9.16 -4.84 0.05
CA THR A 52 8.86 -6.17 0.58
C THR A 52 8.41 -7.14 -0.52
N ILE A 53 7.55 -6.71 -1.45
CA ILE A 53 7.14 -7.55 -2.59
C ILE A 53 8.34 -7.90 -3.47
N GLU A 54 9.19 -6.92 -3.77
CA GLU A 54 10.36 -7.12 -4.63
C GLU A 54 11.43 -8.00 -3.96
N GLU A 55 11.62 -7.89 -2.65
CA GLU A 55 12.58 -8.67 -1.89
C GLU A 55 12.10 -10.11 -1.67
N GLU A 56 10.88 -10.28 -1.12
CA GLU A 56 10.34 -11.60 -0.80
C GLU A 56 10.06 -12.45 -2.04
N LEU A 57 9.68 -11.80 -3.13
CA LEU A 57 9.35 -12.45 -4.40
C LEU A 57 10.41 -12.24 -5.47
N ALA A 58 11.66 -11.92 -5.11
CA ALA A 58 12.75 -11.59 -6.05
C ALA A 58 13.05 -12.64 -7.15
N ASP A 59 12.68 -13.90 -6.89
CA ASP A 59 12.82 -15.00 -7.86
C ASP A 59 11.66 -15.05 -8.88
N MET A 60 10.52 -14.42 -8.56
CA MET A 60 9.26 -14.49 -9.31
C MET A 60 8.73 -13.13 -9.81
N TYR A 61 9.14 -12.01 -9.22
CA TYR A 61 8.75 -10.63 -9.52
C TYR A 61 9.98 -9.71 -9.39
N PRO A 62 10.11 -8.62 -10.18
CA PRO A 62 9.24 -8.16 -11.27
C PRO A 62 9.35 -8.99 -12.56
N VAL A 63 10.44 -9.76 -12.71
CA VAL A 63 10.62 -10.69 -13.84
C VAL A 63 10.73 -12.09 -13.27
N HIS A 64 9.89 -12.99 -13.76
CA HIS A 64 9.92 -14.39 -13.36
C HIS A 64 11.24 -15.06 -13.80
N LYS A 65 12.11 -15.40 -12.86
CA LYS A 65 13.37 -16.12 -13.16
C LYS A 65 13.16 -17.62 -13.09
N ARG A 66 12.50 -18.09 -12.03
CA ARG A 66 12.23 -19.50 -11.76
C ARG A 66 11.18 -19.66 -10.68
N TRP A 67 10.54 -20.83 -10.64
CA TRP A 67 9.78 -21.25 -9.48
C TRP A 67 10.72 -21.80 -8.39
N PRO A 68 10.65 -21.27 -7.15
CA PRO A 68 11.28 -21.89 -5.99
C PRO A 68 10.80 -23.34 -5.79
N LYS A 69 11.68 -24.20 -5.31
CA LYS A 69 11.31 -25.58 -4.94
C LYS A 69 10.33 -25.54 -3.75
N ASN A 70 9.28 -26.35 -3.80
CA ASN A 70 8.21 -26.35 -2.79
C ASN A 70 7.57 -24.97 -2.66
N ILE A 71 6.90 -24.54 -3.74
CA ILE A 71 6.34 -23.20 -3.86
C ILE A 71 5.37 -22.86 -2.72
N ASN A 72 4.59 -23.84 -2.29
CA ASN A 72 3.60 -23.65 -1.24
C ASN A 72 4.28 -23.30 0.09
N HIS A 73 5.32 -24.05 0.46
CA HIS A 73 6.12 -23.75 1.65
C HIS A 73 6.85 -22.41 1.50
N TYR A 74 7.47 -22.16 0.34
CA TYR A 74 8.18 -20.92 0.05
C TYR A 74 7.29 -19.68 0.28
N LEU A 75 6.06 -19.69 -0.26
CA LEU A 75 5.10 -18.60 -0.13
C LEU A 75 4.53 -18.51 1.29
N THR A 76 4.22 -19.64 1.92
CA THR A 76 3.67 -19.68 3.29
C THR A 76 4.62 -19.05 4.31
N VAL A 77 5.93 -19.22 4.15
CA VAL A 77 6.93 -18.62 5.04
C VAL A 77 7.01 -17.09 4.91
N ARG A 78 6.73 -16.54 3.71
CA ARG A 78 6.91 -15.11 3.38
C ARG A 78 5.63 -14.30 3.49
N LEU A 79 4.47 -14.96 3.37
CA LEU A 79 3.17 -14.35 3.53
C LEU A 79 2.99 -13.52 4.82
N PRO A 80 3.51 -13.92 6.01
CA PRO A 80 3.38 -13.12 7.23
C PRO A 80 4.02 -11.74 7.13
N GLU A 81 5.21 -11.63 6.53
CA GLU A 81 5.93 -10.36 6.38
C GLU A 81 5.24 -9.43 5.39
N MET A 82 4.80 -9.99 4.26
CA MET A 82 3.96 -9.26 3.32
C MET A 82 2.63 -8.80 3.96
N HIS A 83 2.03 -9.62 4.82
CA HIS A 83 0.79 -9.28 5.51
C HIS A 83 0.95 -8.11 6.49
N GLN A 84 2.07 -8.07 7.22
CA GLN A 84 2.38 -6.95 8.10
C GLN A 84 2.45 -5.64 7.30
N ASN A 85 3.15 -5.65 6.16
CA ASN A 85 3.26 -4.48 5.30
C ASN A 85 1.92 -4.08 4.66
N PHE A 86 1.08 -5.07 4.32
CA PHE A 86 -0.30 -4.84 3.89
C PHE A 86 -1.10 -4.09 4.96
N GLU A 87 -1.07 -4.52 6.22
CA GLU A 87 -1.80 -3.86 7.32
C GLU A 87 -1.27 -2.45 7.62
N VAL A 88 0.04 -2.22 7.47
CA VAL A 88 0.63 -0.88 7.61
C VAL A 88 0.12 0.05 6.52
N LEU A 89 0.11 -0.38 5.25
CA LEU A 89 -0.38 0.43 4.13
C LEU A 89 -1.91 0.66 4.22
N ARG A 90 -2.66 -0.34 4.70
CA ARG A 90 -4.12 -0.32 4.86
C ARG A 90 -4.64 0.94 5.57
N VAL A 91 -3.93 1.42 6.60
CA VAL A 91 -4.31 2.62 7.38
C VAL A 91 -4.32 3.90 6.53
N PHE A 92 -3.54 3.92 5.45
CA PHE A 92 -3.44 5.07 4.54
C PHE A 92 -4.30 4.94 3.28
N ILE A 93 -4.98 3.81 3.08
CA ILE A 93 -5.89 3.60 1.95
C ILE A 93 -7.18 4.40 2.17
N PRO A 94 -7.66 5.17 1.18
CA PRO A 94 -8.96 5.83 1.27
C PRO A 94 -10.08 4.81 1.51
N GLN A 95 -11.03 5.13 2.41
CA GLN A 95 -12.12 4.23 2.80
C GLN A 95 -12.90 3.65 1.59
N LYS A 96 -13.07 4.43 0.52
CA LYS A 96 -13.73 3.99 -0.73
C LYS A 96 -12.98 2.88 -1.48
N ASN A 97 -11.66 2.82 -1.35
CA ASN A 97 -10.79 1.84 -2.02
C ASN A 97 -10.45 0.65 -1.10
N LEU A 98 -10.72 0.77 0.21
CA LEU A 98 -10.41 -0.25 1.20
C LEU A 98 -11.06 -1.62 0.90
N PRO A 99 -12.32 -1.71 0.42
CA PRO A 99 -12.90 -3.00 0.04
C PRO A 99 -12.14 -3.68 -1.11
N GLU A 100 -11.75 -2.91 -2.13
CA GLU A 100 -11.00 -3.41 -3.28
C GLU A 100 -9.59 -3.87 -2.85
N TYR A 101 -8.90 -3.06 -2.03
CA TYR A 101 -7.59 -3.40 -1.48
C TYR A 101 -7.61 -4.72 -0.69
N ASN A 102 -8.61 -4.90 0.16
CA ASN A 102 -8.78 -6.14 0.92
C ASN A 102 -9.11 -7.34 0.02
N ALA A 103 -9.91 -7.12 -1.03
CA ALA A 103 -10.26 -8.16 -1.99
C ALA A 103 -9.03 -8.62 -2.78
N ASP A 104 -8.21 -7.69 -3.28
CA ASP A 104 -6.98 -7.99 -4.01
C ASP A 104 -5.99 -8.78 -3.13
N TRP A 105 -5.86 -8.42 -1.85
CA TRP A 105 -5.03 -9.17 -0.90
C TRP A 105 -5.55 -10.57 -0.60
N ASN A 106 -6.87 -10.73 -0.41
CA ASN A 106 -7.46 -12.05 -0.22
C ASN A 106 -7.25 -12.94 -1.45
N ASN A 107 -7.45 -12.41 -2.66
CA ASN A 107 -7.20 -13.13 -3.90
C ASN A 107 -5.74 -13.57 -4.04
N PHE A 108 -4.80 -12.69 -3.72
CA PHE A 108 -3.37 -13.02 -3.71
C PHE A 108 -3.04 -14.11 -2.69
N ARG A 109 -3.53 -13.99 -1.46
CA ARG A 109 -3.30 -14.98 -0.39
C ARG A 109 -3.91 -16.33 -0.75
N ASP A 110 -5.11 -16.35 -1.30
CA ASP A 110 -5.81 -17.57 -1.68
C ASP A 110 -5.12 -18.24 -2.88
N PHE A 111 -4.60 -17.46 -3.83
CA PHE A 111 -3.72 -17.98 -4.88
C PHE A 111 -2.46 -18.63 -4.29
N CYS A 112 -1.76 -17.95 -3.38
CA CYS A 112 -0.54 -18.47 -2.76
C CYS A 112 -0.77 -19.79 -2.00
N ARG A 113 -1.93 -19.94 -1.35
CA ARG A 113 -2.31 -21.17 -0.64
C ARG A 113 -2.65 -22.33 -1.57
N ASN A 114 -3.27 -22.03 -2.70
CA ASN A 114 -3.75 -23.02 -3.67
C ASN A 114 -2.72 -23.38 -4.74
N LEU A 115 -1.60 -22.65 -4.79
CA LEU A 115 -0.49 -22.91 -5.70
C LEU A 115 0.32 -24.12 -5.19
N THR A 116 0.52 -25.09 -6.07
CA THR A 116 1.29 -26.31 -5.80
C THR A 116 2.28 -26.54 -6.93
N ASP A 117 3.38 -27.24 -6.62
CA ASP A 117 4.39 -27.61 -7.62
C ASP A 117 3.77 -28.43 -8.77
N GLU A 118 2.73 -29.22 -8.49
CA GLU A 118 1.97 -29.99 -9.47
C GLU A 118 1.25 -29.11 -10.49
N LYS A 119 0.60 -28.02 -10.04
CA LYS A 119 -0.09 -27.07 -10.92
C LYS A 119 0.90 -26.30 -11.80
N ILE A 120 2.06 -25.99 -11.25
CA ILE A 120 3.16 -25.36 -12.02
C ILE A 120 3.66 -26.34 -13.08
N ALA A 121 3.96 -27.59 -12.71
CA ALA A 121 4.44 -28.61 -13.62
C ALA A 121 3.42 -28.91 -14.73
N ALA A 122 2.13 -28.96 -14.40
CA ALA A 122 1.06 -29.14 -15.37
C ALA A 122 1.01 -27.99 -16.39
N ALA A 123 1.08 -26.74 -15.93
CA ALA A 123 1.09 -25.56 -16.80
C ALA A 123 2.34 -25.48 -17.70
N GLU A 124 3.50 -25.90 -17.20
CA GLU A 124 4.75 -25.93 -17.98
C GLU A 124 4.79 -27.07 -19.02
N GLN A 125 4.00 -28.14 -18.82
CA GLN A 125 3.90 -29.27 -19.76
C GLN A 125 2.84 -29.06 -20.85
N SER A 126 1.82 -28.23 -20.62
CA SER A 126 0.77 -27.91 -21.60
C SER A 126 1.27 -27.41 -22.98
N PRO A 127 2.32 -26.58 -23.10
CA PRO A 127 2.78 -26.13 -24.42
C PRO A 127 3.53 -27.21 -25.23
N VAL A 128 3.97 -28.31 -24.62
CA VAL A 128 4.85 -29.32 -25.27
C VAL A 128 4.07 -30.50 -25.86
N SER A 129 2.87 -30.81 -25.34
CA SER A 129 2.21 -32.10 -25.59
C SER A 129 1.12 -32.09 -26.66
N GLY A 130 0.88 -30.99 -27.37
CA GLY A 130 -0.16 -30.91 -28.42
C GLY A 130 -1.59 -31.18 -27.92
N GLN A 131 -1.81 -31.21 -26.61
CA GLN A 131 -3.13 -31.27 -26.00
C GLN A 131 -3.79 -29.88 -26.07
N PRO A 132 -5.13 -29.82 -26.22
CA PRO A 132 -5.84 -28.55 -26.18
C PRO A 132 -5.45 -27.82 -24.89
N PRO A 133 -5.21 -26.50 -24.94
CA PRO A 133 -4.82 -25.74 -23.76
C PRO A 133 -5.86 -26.04 -22.67
N SER A 134 -5.40 -26.47 -21.50
CA SER A 134 -6.27 -26.43 -20.33
C SER A 134 -6.83 -25.02 -20.26
N ASN A 135 -8.14 -24.86 -20.14
CA ASN A 135 -8.80 -23.56 -19.99
C ASN A 135 -8.34 -22.80 -18.72
N GLU A 136 -7.39 -23.37 -17.96
CA GLU A 136 -6.78 -22.76 -16.79
C GLU A 136 -5.68 -21.77 -17.21
N PRO A 137 -5.73 -20.52 -16.70
CA PRO A 137 -4.73 -19.51 -17.00
C PRO A 137 -3.37 -19.87 -16.42
N ASP A 138 -2.28 -19.46 -17.10
CA ASP A 138 -0.90 -19.71 -16.65
C ASP A 138 -0.69 -19.14 -15.22
N PRO A 139 -0.28 -19.97 -14.24
CA PRO A 139 0.04 -19.51 -12.90
C PRO A 139 1.00 -18.32 -12.86
N LYS A 140 1.93 -18.19 -13.82
CA LYS A 140 2.86 -17.06 -13.92
C LYS A 140 2.12 -15.75 -14.21
N GLU A 141 1.21 -15.77 -15.18
CA GLU A 141 0.41 -14.61 -15.56
C GLU A 141 -0.56 -14.21 -14.44
N VAL A 142 -1.22 -15.19 -13.83
CA VAL A 142 -2.12 -14.94 -12.70
C VAL A 142 -1.36 -14.32 -11.53
N PHE A 143 -0.18 -14.84 -11.21
CA PHE A 143 0.66 -14.30 -10.13
C PHE A 143 1.06 -12.84 -10.38
N HIS A 144 1.56 -12.52 -11.59
CA HIS A 144 1.94 -11.14 -11.94
C HIS A 144 0.74 -10.20 -11.87
N LYS A 145 -0.41 -10.61 -12.42
CA LYS A 145 -1.64 -9.82 -12.38
C LYS A 145 -2.11 -9.54 -10.95
N LEU A 146 -2.01 -10.53 -10.06
CA LEU A 146 -2.38 -10.35 -8.64
C LEU A 146 -1.43 -9.37 -7.94
N ILE A 147 -0.14 -9.43 -8.22
CA ILE A 147 0.83 -8.45 -7.67
C ILE A 147 0.58 -7.06 -8.24
N GLU A 148 0.36 -6.93 -9.55
CA GLU A 148 0.02 -5.64 -10.19
C GLU A 148 -1.26 -5.05 -9.58
N ASN A 149 -2.27 -5.88 -9.31
CA ASN A 149 -3.49 -5.45 -8.63
C ASN A 149 -3.21 -4.94 -7.21
N LEU A 150 -2.26 -5.54 -6.47
CA LEU A 150 -1.85 -5.01 -5.17
C LEU A 150 -1.09 -3.69 -5.30
N LEU A 151 -0.18 -3.62 -6.27
CA LEU A 151 0.66 -2.45 -6.51
C LEU A 151 -0.11 -1.25 -7.07
N LYS A 152 -1.26 -1.45 -7.73
CA LYS A 152 -2.12 -0.33 -8.19
C LYS A 152 -2.54 0.57 -7.01
N HIS A 153 -2.70 -0.02 -5.83
CA HIS A 153 -3.00 0.69 -4.58
C HIS A 153 -1.78 1.42 -4.01
N THR A 154 -0.67 1.54 -4.72
CA THR A 154 0.45 2.40 -4.31
C THR A 154 0.50 3.71 -5.09
N HIS A 155 -0.37 3.87 -6.10
CA HIS A 155 -0.36 4.98 -7.06
C HIS A 155 -1.46 6.02 -6.85
N PHE A 156 -2.30 5.89 -5.82
CA PHE A 156 -3.35 6.87 -5.56
C PHE A 156 -2.75 8.20 -5.10
N LYS A 157 -3.31 9.32 -5.58
CA LYS A 157 -2.89 10.70 -5.24
C LYS A 157 -3.66 11.18 -4.02
#